data_AF-A0A1Q3SL99-F1
#
_entry.id   AF-A0A1Q3SL99-F1
#
_cell.length_a   1.000
_cell.length_b   1.000
_cell.length_c   1.000
_cell.angle_alpha   90.00
_cell.angle_beta   90.00
_cell.angle_gamma   90.00
#
_symmetry.space_group_name_H-M   'P 1'
#
loop_
_entity.id
_entity.type
_entity.pdbx_description
1 polymer ?
#
loop_
_entity_poly.entity_id
_entity_poly.type
_entity_poly.pdbx_seq_one_letter_code
_entity_poly.pdbx_strand_id
1 'polypeptide(L)'
;MAETIKKSNYLVRLAVLALVLSGILASLYSVPTASAEDFASNDFRFVWNRTDKPIQDGRTSRTYLWGPAPFTGAVWENYAEAPGGKRLVQYFDKSRMEITNPNGDKLSPYYVTNGLIVKEMITGQVQVGNSAFQSRGPARQGVAGDGDDTSGPTYAALGGVLTPSPNEVGVLVAGSIDRNGGVRYDVGDYGKRYQVVSAYYEASTGHNIAGPFWSFLNQSGTVYTGQGNIINGRLFDPVFYATGLPITEAYWARVKVGGVVKDVLVQAFERRIMTFTPSNSPAYQVEMGNVGRHYYAWRYEGGSNNNQQNGCANVPDPINANLRPAKCINAGQVISMDIGNFFPNEQIGFWLTDPYENVVAGTNRTLSIGETGDQYDLEFDTSGLYTGQWYWVFQGTSSGRKAVVYFYVS
;
A
#
# COMPACT_ATOMS: atom_id res chain seq x y z
N MET A 1 71.95 -7.70 -13.03
CA MET A 1 72.92 -7.27 -14.06
C MET A 1 72.19 -7.28 -15.39
N ALA A 2 72.35 -6.24 -16.22
CA ALA A 2 71.76 -6.08 -17.57
C ALA A 2 70.21 -5.99 -17.69
N GLU A 3 69.70 -4.77 -17.76
CA GLU A 3 68.56 -4.43 -18.65
C GLU A 3 68.96 -4.63 -20.12
N THR A 4 68.05 -5.17 -20.96
CA THR A 4 68.01 -5.10 -22.45
C THR A 4 66.81 -5.97 -22.92
N ILE A 5 66.05 -5.74 -24.01
CA ILE A 5 65.90 -4.67 -25.01
C ILE A 5 64.38 -4.47 -25.26
N LYS A 6 63.91 -3.22 -25.49
CA LYS A 6 62.62 -2.96 -26.17
C LYS A 6 62.79 -3.01 -27.69
N LYS A 7 61.98 -3.81 -28.40
CA LYS A 7 61.57 -3.73 -29.84
C LYS A 7 60.77 -5.02 -30.17
N SER A 8 59.73 -5.05 -31.01
CA SER A 8 59.10 -4.03 -31.86
C SER A 8 57.59 -4.32 -31.99
N ASN A 9 56.80 -3.29 -32.30
CA ASN A 9 55.34 -3.40 -32.52
C ASN A 9 55.00 -4.24 -33.75
N TYR A 10 53.97 -5.08 -33.68
CA TYR A 10 53.10 -5.40 -34.82
C TYR A 10 51.64 -5.59 -34.37
N LEU A 11 50.78 -4.67 -34.86
CA LEU A 11 49.35 -4.85 -35.16
C LEU A 11 48.36 -5.25 -34.04
N VAL A 12 47.84 -4.20 -33.40
CA VAL A 12 46.39 -3.91 -33.26
C VAL A 12 45.41 -4.95 -33.87
N ARG A 13 44.63 -5.63 -33.02
CA ARG A 13 43.15 -5.63 -33.02
C ARG A 13 42.56 -6.56 -31.93
N LEU A 14 41.37 -6.18 -31.45
CA LEU A 14 40.38 -6.97 -30.69
C LEU A 14 40.63 -7.26 -29.18
N ALA A 15 40.05 -6.36 -28.38
CA ALA A 15 38.90 -6.63 -27.51
C ALA A 15 39.09 -6.82 -25.99
N VAL A 16 38.22 -6.09 -25.25
CA VAL A 16 37.85 -6.19 -23.83
C VAL A 16 38.95 -5.89 -22.80
N LEU A 17 39.12 -4.59 -22.50
CA LEU A 17 39.76 -4.11 -21.28
C LEU A 17 38.89 -3.03 -20.62
N ALA A 18 38.18 -3.39 -19.55
CA ALA A 18 37.51 -2.45 -18.63
C ALA A 18 37.07 -3.17 -17.33
N LEU A 19 38.03 -3.75 -16.60
CA LEU A 19 37.85 -4.09 -15.20
C LEU A 19 37.80 -2.77 -14.41
N VAL A 20 36.61 -2.31 -14.02
CA VAL A 20 36.45 -1.10 -13.20
C VAL A 20 36.19 -1.52 -11.76
N LEU A 21 37.26 -1.53 -10.97
CA LEU A 21 37.14 -1.31 -9.53
C LEU A 21 36.68 0.13 -9.32
N SER A 22 35.44 0.30 -8.85
CA SER A 22 35.02 1.50 -8.13
C SER A 22 34.49 1.07 -6.78
N GLY A 23 35.21 1.42 -5.72
CA GLY A 23 34.87 1.01 -4.37
C GLY A 23 33.57 1.68 -3.90
N ILE A 24 32.59 0.87 -3.52
CA ILE A 24 31.56 1.32 -2.59
C ILE A 24 32.20 1.22 -1.20
N LEU A 25 32.44 2.36 -0.55
CA LEU A 25 32.53 2.38 0.90
C LEU A 25 31.21 1.81 1.43
N ALA A 26 31.26 0.59 1.94
CA ALA A 26 30.18 0.03 2.73
C ALA A 26 30.14 0.76 4.08
N SER A 27 29.63 1.99 4.06
CA SER A 27 29.14 2.65 5.26
C SER A 27 28.15 1.70 5.90
N LEU A 28 28.49 1.19 7.08
CA LEU A 28 27.60 0.37 7.92
C LEU A 28 26.50 1.27 8.51
N TYR A 29 25.68 1.85 7.64
CA TYR A 29 24.33 2.21 8.00
C TYR A 29 23.59 0.90 8.22
N SER A 30 23.42 0.55 9.49
CA SER A 30 22.35 -0.33 9.91
C SER A 30 21.05 0.34 9.49
N VAL A 31 20.62 0.11 8.24
CA VAL A 31 19.24 0.34 7.84
C VAL A 31 18.41 -0.45 8.84
N PRO A 32 17.51 0.18 9.62
CA PRO A 32 16.66 -0.56 10.51
C PRO A 32 15.86 -1.53 9.65
N THR A 33 16.20 -2.81 9.73
CA THR A 33 15.35 -3.87 9.18
C THR A 33 14.05 -3.75 9.95
N ALA A 34 13.02 -3.18 9.32
CA ALA A 34 11.67 -3.19 9.87
C ALA A 34 11.38 -4.63 10.28
N SER A 35 11.20 -4.85 11.58
CA SER A 35 10.98 -6.19 12.08
C SER A 35 9.73 -6.75 11.40
N ALA A 36 9.77 -8.02 11.01
CA ALA A 36 8.56 -8.72 10.66
C ALA A 36 7.61 -8.62 11.88
N GLU A 37 6.38 -8.19 11.63
CA GLU A 37 5.35 -8.18 12.66
C GLU A 37 4.87 -9.61 12.93
N ASP A 38 4.42 -9.87 14.15
CA ASP A 38 3.84 -11.17 14.48
C ASP A 38 2.49 -11.37 13.77
N PHE A 39 2.19 -12.60 13.37
CA PHE A 39 0.89 -12.91 12.77
C PHE A 39 -0.25 -12.71 13.78
N ALA A 40 -1.15 -11.78 13.48
CA ALA A 40 -2.29 -11.41 14.32
C ALA A 40 -3.30 -12.56 14.53
N SER A 41 -3.23 -13.60 13.70
CA SER A 41 -3.93 -14.87 13.91
C SER A 41 -3.12 -16.05 13.36
N ASN A 42 -3.26 -17.21 14.01
CA ASN A 42 -2.80 -18.49 13.46
C ASN A 42 -3.39 -18.75 12.07
N ASP A 43 -4.63 -18.34 11.81
CA ASP A 43 -5.31 -18.54 10.53
C ASP A 43 -4.63 -17.74 9.40
N PHE A 44 -4.24 -16.48 9.66
CA PHE A 44 -3.43 -15.68 8.73
C PHE A 44 -2.07 -16.33 8.47
N ARG A 45 -1.41 -16.84 9.53
CA ARG A 45 -0.14 -17.57 9.40
C ARG A 45 -0.29 -18.81 8.53
N PHE A 46 -1.40 -19.55 8.63
CA PHE A 46 -1.62 -20.73 7.78
C PHE A 46 -1.80 -20.36 6.30
N VAL A 47 -2.56 -19.30 5.98
CA VAL A 47 -2.71 -18.81 4.60
C VAL A 47 -1.37 -18.35 4.02
N TRP A 48 -0.58 -17.59 4.79
CA TRP A 48 0.75 -17.14 4.37
C TRP A 48 1.73 -18.32 4.21
N ASN A 49 1.76 -19.23 5.19
CA ASN A 49 2.61 -20.42 5.18
C ASN A 49 2.36 -21.29 3.95
N ARG A 50 1.12 -21.40 3.48
CA ARG A 50 0.77 -22.22 2.30
C ARG A 50 1.64 -21.86 1.10
N THR A 51 1.87 -20.58 0.83
CA THR A 51 2.48 -20.14 -0.45
C THR A 51 3.78 -19.35 -0.34
N ASP A 52 4.03 -18.62 0.73
CA ASP A 52 5.18 -17.69 0.78
C ASP A 52 6.29 -18.22 1.71
N LYS A 53 5.95 -19.04 2.71
CA LYS A 53 6.94 -19.81 3.48
C LYS A 53 7.86 -20.71 2.63
N PRO A 54 7.40 -21.41 1.55
CA PRO A 54 8.31 -22.16 0.67
C PRO A 54 9.39 -21.29 0.02
N ILE A 55 9.14 -19.99 -0.16
CA ILE A 55 10.14 -19.03 -0.68
C ILE A 55 11.12 -18.68 0.45
N GLN A 56 10.61 -18.35 1.64
CA GLN A 56 11.42 -18.05 2.83
C GLN A 56 12.34 -19.21 3.23
N ASP A 57 11.86 -20.45 3.13
CA ASP A 57 12.60 -21.69 3.44
C ASP A 57 13.54 -22.14 2.30
N GLY A 58 13.67 -21.37 1.22
CA GLY A 58 14.51 -21.71 0.07
C GLY A 58 14.06 -22.95 -0.72
N ARG A 59 12.79 -23.38 -0.57
CA ARG A 59 12.21 -24.57 -1.21
C ARG A 59 11.70 -24.31 -2.63
N THR A 60 11.59 -23.05 -3.04
CA THR A 60 11.18 -22.64 -4.39
C THR A 60 11.69 -21.23 -4.70
N SER A 61 11.76 -20.87 -5.97
CA SER A 61 12.18 -19.53 -6.44
C SER A 61 11.14 -18.99 -7.42
N ARG A 62 10.29 -18.07 -6.92
CA ARG A 62 9.23 -17.36 -7.66
C ARG A 62 8.84 -16.10 -6.89
N THR A 63 8.01 -15.23 -7.48
CA THR A 63 7.45 -14.06 -6.79
C THR A 63 6.53 -14.45 -5.61
N TYR A 64 6.39 -13.53 -4.65
CA TYR A 64 5.54 -13.61 -3.46
C TYR A 64 4.05 -13.33 -3.79
N LEU A 65 3.12 -14.03 -3.15
CA LEU A 65 1.66 -13.77 -3.24
C LEU A 65 1.16 -12.82 -2.15
N TRP A 66 1.88 -12.74 -1.03
CA TRP A 66 1.58 -11.91 0.14
C TRP A 66 2.71 -10.92 0.40
N GLY A 67 3.96 -11.41 0.40
CA GLY A 67 5.16 -10.67 0.80
C GLY A 67 6.01 -11.48 1.78
N PRO A 68 7.21 -10.99 2.15
CA PRO A 68 8.14 -11.71 3.03
C PRO A 68 7.63 -11.86 4.47
N ALA A 69 6.74 -10.98 4.91
CA ALA A 69 6.12 -10.93 6.24
C ALA A 69 4.88 -10.02 6.22
N PRO A 70 4.00 -10.02 7.24
CA PRO A 70 3.13 -8.88 7.49
C PRO A 70 3.97 -7.65 7.93
N PHE A 71 3.48 -6.45 7.64
CA PHE A 71 4.13 -5.19 8.03
C PHE A 71 3.33 -4.39 9.08
N THR A 72 2.20 -4.94 9.55
CA THR A 72 1.43 -4.42 10.69
C THR A 72 1.17 -5.54 11.67
N GLY A 73 1.00 -5.22 12.96
CA GLY A 73 0.31 -6.08 13.91
C GLY A 73 -1.19 -6.21 13.60
N ALA A 74 -1.97 -6.57 14.62
CA ALA A 74 -3.43 -6.68 14.53
C ALA A 74 -4.10 -5.30 14.35
N VAL A 75 -4.88 -5.13 13.28
CA VAL A 75 -5.69 -3.93 13.02
C VAL A 75 -7.17 -4.27 13.17
N TRP A 76 -7.93 -3.46 13.92
CA TRP A 76 -9.36 -3.64 14.12
C TRP A 76 -10.16 -2.58 13.37
N GLU A 77 -10.69 -2.96 12.20
CA GLU A 77 -11.47 -2.07 11.33
C GLU A 77 -12.97 -2.20 11.62
N ASN A 78 -13.70 -1.08 11.58
CA ASN A 78 -15.18 -1.10 11.68
C ASN A 78 -15.78 -1.93 10.53
N TYR A 79 -16.68 -2.85 10.87
CA TYR A 79 -17.45 -3.63 9.91
C TYR A 79 -18.80 -4.02 10.53
N ALA A 80 -19.91 -3.53 9.94
CA ALA A 80 -21.22 -3.54 10.58
C ALA A 80 -21.72 -4.94 11.00
N GLU A 81 -21.48 -5.97 10.17
CA GLU A 81 -21.93 -7.34 10.41
C GLU A 81 -20.89 -8.21 11.17
N ALA A 82 -19.74 -7.65 11.55
CA ALA A 82 -18.76 -8.35 12.37
C ALA A 82 -19.21 -8.39 13.84
N PRO A 83 -18.98 -9.49 14.59
CA PRO A 83 -19.23 -9.52 16.03
C PRO A 83 -18.50 -8.39 16.76
N GLY A 84 -19.24 -7.54 17.49
CA GLY A 84 -18.68 -6.34 18.13
C GLY A 84 -18.44 -5.15 17.19
N GLY A 85 -18.95 -5.21 15.95
CA GLY A 85 -18.87 -4.13 14.95
C GLY A 85 -17.48 -3.92 14.35
N LYS A 86 -16.52 -4.82 14.60
CA LYS A 86 -15.15 -4.75 14.07
C LYS A 86 -14.64 -6.08 13.55
N ARG A 87 -13.95 -6.06 12.41
CA ARG A 87 -13.22 -7.20 11.83
C ARG A 87 -11.73 -7.11 12.18
N LEU A 88 -11.09 -8.27 12.31
CA LEU A 88 -9.63 -8.36 12.43
C LEU A 88 -9.00 -8.27 11.03
N VAL A 89 -7.97 -7.44 10.88
CA VAL A 89 -7.23 -7.23 9.63
C VAL A 89 -5.73 -7.25 9.91
N GLN A 90 -4.94 -7.74 8.95
CA GLN A 90 -3.48 -7.61 8.95
C GLN A 90 -2.95 -7.34 7.54
N TYR A 91 -1.98 -6.43 7.42
CA TYR A 91 -1.45 -5.95 6.14
C TYR A 91 -0.12 -6.61 5.76
N PHE A 92 0.03 -6.87 4.46
CA PHE A 92 1.17 -7.52 3.80
C PHE A 92 1.52 -6.74 2.53
N ASP A 93 2.74 -6.85 2.01
CA ASP A 93 3.16 -6.06 0.83
C ASP A 93 2.16 -6.09 -0.32
N LYS A 94 1.72 -7.30 -0.70
CA LYS A 94 0.81 -7.55 -1.82
C LYS A 94 -0.67 -7.59 -1.42
N SER A 95 -1.06 -7.41 -0.15
CA SER A 95 -2.45 -7.64 0.30
C SER A 95 -2.82 -7.07 1.68
N ARG A 96 -4.07 -7.26 2.09
CA ARG A 96 -4.42 -7.50 3.49
C ARG A 96 -5.20 -8.80 3.63
N MET A 97 -5.11 -9.45 4.79
CA MET A 97 -5.98 -10.56 5.19
C MET A 97 -7.01 -10.08 6.21
N GLU A 98 -8.19 -10.67 6.23
CA GLU A 98 -9.29 -10.28 7.11
C GLU A 98 -10.00 -11.50 7.72
N ILE A 99 -10.48 -11.36 8.96
CA ILE A 99 -11.48 -12.24 9.58
C ILE A 99 -12.65 -11.36 10.03
N THR A 100 -13.73 -11.39 9.24
CA THR A 100 -14.97 -10.63 9.53
C THR A 100 -15.85 -11.31 10.57
N ASN A 101 -15.95 -12.65 10.52
CA ASN A 101 -16.68 -13.44 11.51
C ASN A 101 -15.74 -14.47 12.16
N PRO A 102 -15.17 -14.22 13.35
CA PRO A 102 -14.30 -15.17 14.04
C PRO A 102 -15.00 -16.48 14.44
N ASN A 103 -16.34 -16.48 14.46
CA ASN A 103 -17.16 -17.67 14.73
C ASN A 103 -17.61 -18.39 13.45
N GLY A 104 -17.08 -17.99 12.28
CA GLY A 104 -17.36 -18.63 11.00
C GLY A 104 -16.71 -20.01 10.86
N ASP A 105 -17.12 -20.76 9.84
CA ASP A 105 -16.51 -22.06 9.51
C ASP A 105 -15.06 -21.91 9.06
N LYS A 106 -14.12 -22.38 9.89
CA LYS A 106 -12.67 -22.37 9.61
C LYS A 106 -12.24 -23.32 8.48
N LEU A 107 -13.09 -24.25 8.07
CA LEU A 107 -12.82 -25.14 6.92
C LEU A 107 -13.17 -24.47 5.59
N SER A 108 -13.95 -23.39 5.61
CA SER A 108 -14.20 -22.57 4.42
C SER A 108 -12.91 -21.94 3.90
N PRO A 109 -12.59 -22.04 2.59
CA PRO A 109 -11.46 -21.32 2.01
C PRO A 109 -11.61 -19.80 2.15
N TYR A 110 -12.81 -19.29 2.46
CA TYR A 110 -13.10 -17.88 2.69
C TYR A 110 -13.28 -17.52 4.18
N TYR A 111 -12.81 -18.35 5.13
CA TYR A 111 -12.76 -17.96 6.55
C TYR A 111 -11.81 -16.76 6.77
N VAL A 112 -10.59 -16.86 6.22
CA VAL A 112 -9.71 -15.72 6.00
C VAL A 112 -10.05 -15.17 4.63
N THR A 113 -10.59 -13.96 4.55
CA THR A 113 -10.82 -13.28 3.27
C THR A 113 -9.66 -12.34 2.94
N ASN A 114 -9.71 -11.78 1.74
CA ASN A 114 -8.83 -10.72 1.27
C ASN A 114 -9.71 -9.50 0.97
N GLY A 115 -9.27 -8.31 1.38
CA GLY A 115 -10.02 -7.10 1.13
C GLY A 115 -10.17 -6.77 -0.35
N LEU A 116 -11.22 -6.03 -0.70
CA LEU A 116 -11.46 -5.51 -2.05
C LEU A 116 -10.53 -4.31 -2.36
N ILE A 117 -9.31 -4.32 -1.81
CA ILE A 117 -8.43 -3.16 -1.65
C ILE A 117 -8.12 -2.41 -2.95
N VAL A 118 -8.09 -3.11 -4.09
CA VAL A 118 -7.85 -2.48 -5.40
C VAL A 118 -9.13 -1.83 -5.91
N LYS A 119 -10.28 -2.51 -5.81
CA LYS A 119 -11.60 -1.93 -6.10
C LYS A 119 -11.89 -0.72 -5.22
N GLU A 120 -11.60 -0.80 -3.92
CA GLU A 120 -11.74 0.29 -2.95
C GLU A 120 -10.84 1.49 -3.29
N MET A 121 -9.56 1.27 -3.65
CA MET A 121 -8.65 2.34 -4.10
C MET A 121 -9.05 2.97 -5.43
N ILE A 122 -9.59 2.18 -6.37
CA ILE A 122 -10.03 2.70 -7.68
C ILE A 122 -11.32 3.53 -7.54
N THR A 123 -12.29 3.04 -6.77
CA THR A 123 -13.60 3.69 -6.60
C THR A 123 -13.62 4.78 -5.52
N GLY A 124 -12.63 4.78 -4.62
CA GLY A 124 -12.60 5.65 -3.46
C GLY A 124 -13.61 5.26 -2.37
N GLN A 125 -14.13 4.03 -2.38
CA GLN A 125 -15.14 3.53 -1.45
C GLN A 125 -14.53 2.48 -0.51
N VAL A 126 -14.36 2.82 0.76
CA VAL A 126 -13.87 1.89 1.79
C VAL A 126 -15.00 0.99 2.26
N GLN A 127 -14.82 -0.34 2.24
CA GLN A 127 -15.85 -1.25 2.72
C GLN A 127 -15.90 -1.28 4.27
N VAL A 128 -17.07 -0.99 4.83
CA VAL A 128 -17.36 -0.97 6.29
C VAL A 128 -18.58 -1.83 6.68
N GLY A 129 -19.03 -2.69 5.75
CA GLY A 129 -20.07 -3.69 5.94
C GLY A 129 -20.33 -4.44 4.63
N ASN A 130 -21.24 -5.42 4.63
CA ASN A 130 -21.54 -6.21 3.42
C ASN A 130 -22.11 -5.34 2.29
N SER A 131 -22.91 -4.33 2.64
CA SER A 131 -23.44 -3.33 1.71
C SER A 131 -23.22 -1.88 2.18
N ALA A 132 -22.27 -1.66 3.10
CA ALA A 132 -21.97 -0.34 3.67
C ALA A 132 -20.56 0.13 3.28
N PHE A 133 -20.46 1.38 2.83
CA PHE A 133 -19.23 1.97 2.30
C PHE A 133 -19.01 3.38 2.85
N GLN A 134 -17.74 3.75 3.08
CA GLN A 134 -17.31 5.08 3.45
C GLN A 134 -16.53 5.71 2.30
N SER A 135 -16.94 6.91 1.87
CA SER A 135 -16.24 7.64 0.80
C SER A 135 -14.93 8.23 1.30
N ARG A 136 -13.86 8.08 0.50
CA ARG A 136 -12.52 8.62 0.75
C ARG A 136 -11.89 9.27 -0.51
N GLY A 137 -12.45 8.99 -1.69
CA GLY A 137 -11.92 9.47 -2.97
C GLY A 137 -10.82 8.55 -3.54
N PRO A 138 -10.77 8.33 -4.88
CA PRO A 138 -9.82 7.40 -5.50
C PRO A 138 -8.34 7.68 -5.21
N ALA A 139 -7.54 6.62 -5.08
CA ALA A 139 -6.12 6.71 -4.78
C ALA A 139 -5.30 7.24 -5.98
N ARG A 140 -4.46 8.25 -5.73
CA ARG A 140 -3.61 8.92 -6.73
C ARG A 140 -2.18 8.39 -6.83
N GLN A 141 -1.92 7.26 -6.18
CA GLN A 141 -0.66 6.49 -6.23
C GLN A 141 -0.60 5.62 -7.50
N GLY A 142 0.60 5.46 -8.08
CA GLY A 142 0.82 4.52 -9.19
C GLY A 142 0.43 3.09 -8.80
N VAL A 143 -0.15 2.34 -9.75
CA VAL A 143 -0.57 0.95 -9.49
C VAL A 143 0.60 -0.04 -9.46
N ALA A 144 1.72 0.35 -10.05
CA ALA A 144 2.97 -0.40 -10.15
C ALA A 144 4.15 0.57 -10.32
N GLY A 145 5.37 0.09 -10.07
CA GLY A 145 6.61 0.84 -10.26
C GLY A 145 7.18 1.46 -9.00
N ASP A 146 8.21 2.30 -9.20
CA ASP A 146 8.87 3.09 -8.18
C ASP A 146 7.91 4.18 -7.64
N GLY A 147 8.03 4.54 -6.36
CA GLY A 147 7.14 5.51 -5.71
C GLY A 147 7.19 6.95 -6.28
N ASP A 148 8.22 7.26 -7.08
CA ASP A 148 8.39 8.53 -7.79
C ASP A 148 8.01 8.44 -9.28
N ASP A 149 7.41 7.34 -9.75
CA ASP A 149 6.97 7.23 -11.14
C ASP A 149 5.82 8.18 -11.49
N THR A 150 6.04 8.98 -12.52
CA THR A 150 5.03 9.88 -13.11
C THR A 150 4.43 9.31 -14.40
N SER A 151 4.83 8.11 -14.83
CA SER A 151 4.51 7.50 -16.13
C SER A 151 3.32 6.53 -16.07
N GLY A 152 3.34 5.58 -15.13
CA GLY A 152 2.35 4.51 -15.04
C GLY A 152 0.98 4.97 -14.52
N PRO A 153 -0.13 4.28 -14.84
CA PRO A 153 -1.48 4.65 -14.42
C PRO A 153 -1.65 4.64 -12.88
N THR A 154 -2.57 5.45 -12.39
CA THR A 154 -3.08 5.41 -11.00
C THR A 154 -4.29 4.51 -10.84
N TYR A 155 -4.58 4.10 -9.60
CA TYR A 155 -5.89 3.54 -9.26
C TYR A 155 -7.03 4.48 -9.68
N ALA A 156 -6.90 5.79 -9.43
CA ALA A 156 -7.87 6.79 -9.91
C ALA A 156 -8.03 6.81 -11.44
N ALA A 157 -6.96 6.59 -12.21
CA ALA A 157 -7.01 6.49 -13.67
C ALA A 157 -7.72 5.22 -14.13
N LEU A 158 -7.53 4.09 -13.44
CA LEU A 158 -8.24 2.83 -13.74
C LEU A 158 -9.76 2.95 -13.53
N GLY A 159 -10.23 3.93 -12.77
CA GLY A 159 -11.66 4.22 -12.63
C GLY A 159 -12.36 4.58 -13.94
N GLY A 160 -11.61 5.06 -14.95
CA GLY A 160 -12.12 5.35 -16.29
C GLY A 160 -12.27 4.13 -17.21
N VAL A 161 -11.80 2.93 -16.79
CA VAL A 161 -11.75 1.71 -17.62
C VAL A 161 -12.39 0.49 -16.93
N LEU A 162 -13.38 0.74 -16.06
CA LEU A 162 -14.20 -0.29 -15.38
C LEU A 162 -15.39 -0.80 -16.21
N THR A 163 -15.55 -0.31 -17.45
CA THR A 163 -16.68 -0.71 -18.31
C THR A 163 -16.43 -2.13 -18.85
N PRO A 164 -17.41 -3.05 -18.75
CA PRO A 164 -17.31 -4.39 -19.33
C PRO A 164 -16.99 -4.39 -20.83
N SER A 165 -16.20 -5.36 -21.26
CA SER A 165 -15.84 -5.62 -22.66
C SER A 165 -16.60 -6.84 -23.20
N PRO A 166 -16.79 -6.98 -24.53
CA PRO A 166 -17.17 -8.26 -25.11
C PRO A 166 -16.17 -9.39 -24.77
N ASN A 167 -16.56 -10.63 -25.03
CA ASN A 167 -15.61 -11.75 -25.00
C ASN A 167 -14.62 -11.64 -26.17
N GLU A 168 -13.36 -11.40 -25.83
CA GLU A 168 -12.24 -11.18 -26.75
C GLU A 168 -11.17 -12.29 -26.63
N VAL A 169 -11.52 -13.48 -26.14
CA VAL A 169 -10.57 -14.61 -26.04
C VAL A 169 -9.96 -14.93 -27.41
N GLY A 170 -8.62 -14.95 -27.47
CA GLY A 170 -7.82 -15.11 -28.68
C GLY A 170 -7.45 -13.79 -29.40
N VAL A 171 -8.03 -12.65 -29.02
CA VAL A 171 -7.71 -11.33 -29.57
C VAL A 171 -6.46 -10.74 -28.91
N LEU A 172 -5.66 -10.00 -29.67
CA LEU A 172 -4.45 -9.32 -29.19
C LEU A 172 -4.77 -8.19 -28.20
N VAL A 173 -4.07 -8.20 -27.07
CA VAL A 173 -4.08 -7.11 -26.08
C VAL A 173 -3.21 -5.96 -26.60
N ALA A 174 -3.85 -5.07 -27.36
CA ALA A 174 -3.23 -3.91 -28.02
C ALA A 174 -3.59 -2.56 -27.38
N GLY A 175 -4.41 -2.58 -26.32
CA GLY A 175 -4.72 -1.39 -25.53
C GLY A 175 -3.53 -0.97 -24.68
N SER A 176 -3.26 0.33 -24.63
CA SER A 176 -2.29 0.97 -23.74
C SER A 176 -2.98 2.08 -22.95
N ILE A 177 -2.51 2.36 -21.73
CA ILE A 177 -3.09 3.34 -20.81
C ILE A 177 -2.02 4.27 -20.24
N ASP A 178 -2.31 5.58 -20.20
CA ASP A 178 -1.42 6.58 -19.63
C ASP A 178 -1.68 6.88 -18.14
N ARG A 179 -0.82 7.73 -17.56
CA ARG A 179 -0.86 8.20 -16.17
C ARG A 179 -2.22 8.71 -15.69
N ASN A 180 -3.06 9.21 -16.60
CA ASN A 180 -4.34 9.85 -16.32
C ASN A 180 -5.55 9.00 -16.74
N GLY A 181 -5.32 7.83 -17.34
CA GLY A 181 -6.38 6.93 -17.80
C GLY A 181 -6.71 7.08 -19.28
N GLY A 182 -5.92 7.84 -20.04
CA GLY A 182 -6.06 7.94 -21.49
C GLY A 182 -5.70 6.61 -22.16
N VAL A 183 -6.70 5.93 -22.73
CA VAL A 183 -6.51 4.67 -23.46
C VAL A 183 -6.19 4.95 -24.93
N ARG A 184 -5.21 4.23 -25.48
CA ARG A 184 -4.88 4.19 -26.90
C ARG A 184 -4.71 2.76 -27.37
N TYR A 185 -5.36 2.40 -28.47
CA TYR A 185 -5.22 1.10 -29.10
C TYR A 185 -4.19 1.18 -30.23
N ASP A 186 -3.04 0.54 -30.06
CA ASP A 186 -2.00 0.46 -31.08
C ASP A 186 -1.59 -1.01 -31.28
N VAL A 187 -2.20 -1.63 -32.29
CA VAL A 187 -1.89 -3.00 -32.73
C VAL A 187 -0.50 -3.06 -33.38
N GLY A 188 0.01 -1.93 -33.90
CA GLY A 188 1.30 -1.82 -34.56
C GLY A 188 2.48 -1.88 -33.59
N ASP A 189 2.34 -1.27 -32.41
CA ASP A 189 3.37 -1.23 -31.37
C ASP A 189 3.29 -2.45 -30.44
N TYR A 190 2.46 -2.40 -29.38
CA TYR A 190 2.40 -3.44 -28.36
C TYR A 190 1.88 -4.78 -28.88
N GLY A 191 0.79 -4.75 -29.66
CA GLY A 191 0.11 -5.97 -30.15
C GLY A 191 1.04 -6.86 -30.97
N LYS A 192 1.81 -6.28 -31.89
CA LYS A 192 2.81 -7.00 -32.69
C LYS A 192 4.09 -7.32 -31.93
N ARG A 193 4.58 -6.42 -31.05
CA ARG A 193 5.85 -6.63 -30.31
C ARG A 193 5.74 -7.77 -29.30
N TYR A 194 4.64 -7.83 -28.56
CA TYR A 194 4.51 -8.74 -27.42
C TYR A 194 3.55 -9.92 -27.65
N GLN A 195 2.65 -9.83 -28.64
CA GLN A 195 1.75 -10.91 -29.04
C GLN A 195 0.90 -11.51 -27.90
N VAL A 196 0.69 -10.76 -26.82
CA VAL A 196 -0.19 -11.16 -25.72
C VAL A 196 -1.64 -11.15 -26.21
N VAL A 197 -2.36 -12.24 -25.94
CA VAL A 197 -3.79 -12.37 -26.21
C VAL A 197 -4.60 -12.47 -24.93
N SER A 198 -5.88 -12.10 -24.99
CA SER A 198 -6.87 -12.46 -23.98
C SER A 198 -7.10 -13.98 -23.98
N ALA A 199 -7.09 -14.61 -22.80
CA ALA A 199 -7.10 -16.07 -22.66
C ALA A 199 -8.28 -16.64 -21.86
N TYR A 200 -8.98 -15.80 -21.11
CA TYR A 200 -10.20 -16.15 -20.39
C TYR A 200 -11.15 -14.96 -20.35
N TYR A 201 -12.46 -15.19 -20.34
CA TYR A 201 -13.49 -14.17 -20.18
C TYR A 201 -14.33 -14.50 -18.95
N GLU A 202 -14.33 -13.60 -17.96
CA GLU A 202 -15.11 -13.74 -16.74
C GLU A 202 -16.50 -13.14 -16.95
N ALA A 203 -17.49 -14.00 -17.19
CA ALA A 203 -18.86 -13.58 -17.52
C ALA A 203 -19.59 -12.84 -16.38
N SER A 204 -19.17 -13.02 -15.12
CA SER A 204 -19.81 -12.35 -13.97
C SER A 204 -19.43 -10.88 -13.81
N THR A 205 -18.28 -10.46 -14.36
CA THR A 205 -17.84 -9.05 -14.40
C THR A 205 -17.79 -8.48 -15.81
N GLY A 206 -17.75 -9.34 -16.84
CA GLY A 206 -17.67 -8.97 -18.24
C GLY A 206 -16.27 -8.47 -18.65
N HIS A 207 -15.22 -9.10 -18.13
CA HIS A 207 -13.83 -8.71 -18.41
C HIS A 207 -12.96 -9.88 -18.89
N ASN A 208 -12.03 -9.59 -19.81
CA ASN A 208 -11.08 -10.58 -20.30
C ASN A 208 -9.78 -10.56 -19.47
N ILE A 209 -9.22 -11.73 -19.19
CA ILE A 209 -7.93 -11.90 -18.52
C ILE A 209 -6.86 -12.19 -19.58
N ALA A 210 -5.77 -11.41 -19.58
CA ALA A 210 -4.65 -11.62 -20.49
C ALA A 210 -3.91 -12.94 -20.20
N GLY A 211 -3.37 -13.57 -21.26
CA GLY A 211 -2.68 -14.86 -21.22
C GLY A 211 -1.69 -15.05 -20.06
N PRO A 212 -0.69 -14.17 -19.87
CA PRO A 212 0.26 -14.28 -18.76
C PRO A 212 -0.40 -14.35 -17.39
N PHE A 213 -1.46 -13.55 -17.17
CA PHE A 213 -2.21 -13.52 -15.92
C PHE A 213 -3.06 -14.77 -15.73
N TRP A 214 -3.72 -15.26 -16.79
CA TRP A 214 -4.50 -16.49 -16.73
C TRP A 214 -3.62 -17.73 -16.48
N SER A 215 -2.43 -17.79 -17.09
CA SER A 215 -1.43 -18.82 -16.81
C SER A 215 -0.93 -18.76 -15.36
N PHE A 216 -0.69 -17.57 -14.82
CA PHE A 216 -0.25 -17.39 -13.44
C PHE A 216 -1.33 -17.82 -12.42
N LEU A 217 -2.60 -17.44 -12.63
CA LEU A 217 -3.75 -17.87 -11.81
C LEU A 217 -3.96 -19.40 -11.79
N ASN A 218 -3.53 -20.09 -12.84
CA ASN A 218 -3.61 -21.55 -12.94
C ASN A 218 -2.27 -22.26 -12.64
N GLN A 219 -1.25 -21.53 -12.21
CA GLN A 219 0.05 -22.11 -11.87
C GLN A 219 -0.04 -23.02 -10.64
N SER A 220 0.70 -24.12 -10.69
CA SER A 220 1.02 -24.96 -9.52
C SER A 220 2.51 -24.87 -9.19
N GLY A 221 2.86 -25.12 -7.92
CA GLY A 221 4.24 -25.19 -7.46
C GLY A 221 4.33 -25.66 -6.01
N THR A 222 5.52 -25.54 -5.42
CA THR A 222 5.78 -25.89 -4.02
C THR A 222 4.88 -25.08 -3.08
N VAL A 223 4.08 -25.77 -2.28
CA VAL A 223 3.17 -25.22 -1.25
C VAL A 223 3.21 -26.08 0.01
N TYR A 224 2.93 -25.48 1.16
CA TYR A 224 2.68 -26.20 2.42
C TYR A 224 1.21 -26.57 2.56
N THR A 225 0.90 -27.75 3.09
CA THR A 225 -0.46 -28.11 3.56
C THR A 225 -0.73 -27.53 4.95
N GLY A 226 -1.99 -27.54 5.40
CA GLY A 226 -2.35 -27.13 6.76
C GLY A 226 -1.66 -27.94 7.88
N GLN A 227 -1.19 -29.15 7.58
CA GLN A 227 -0.41 -30.01 8.47
C GLN A 227 1.11 -29.77 8.40
N GLY A 228 1.58 -28.81 7.57
CA GLY A 228 3.00 -28.52 7.39
C GLY A 228 3.76 -29.45 6.44
N ASN A 229 3.06 -30.31 5.69
CA ASN A 229 3.69 -31.12 4.64
C ASN A 229 3.97 -30.27 3.39
N ILE A 230 5.05 -30.56 2.67
CA ILE A 230 5.34 -29.91 1.38
C ILE A 230 4.74 -30.75 0.24
N ILE A 231 3.97 -30.13 -0.64
CA ILE A 231 3.43 -30.74 -1.85
C ILE A 231 3.62 -29.83 -3.07
N ASN A 232 3.42 -30.37 -4.28
CA ASN A 232 3.15 -29.56 -5.47
C ASN A 232 1.64 -29.37 -5.59
N GLY A 233 1.17 -28.12 -5.68
CA GLY A 233 -0.26 -27.80 -5.77
C GLY A 233 -0.50 -26.40 -6.31
N ARG A 234 -1.77 -26.07 -6.63
CA ARG A 234 -2.16 -24.76 -7.15
C ARG A 234 -1.69 -23.63 -6.23
N LEU A 235 -1.10 -22.58 -6.79
CA LEU A 235 -0.76 -21.37 -6.03
C LEU A 235 -2.02 -20.59 -5.62
N PHE A 236 -3.02 -20.58 -6.51
CA PHE A 236 -4.34 -19.98 -6.29
C PHE A 236 -5.40 -21.07 -6.18
N ASP A 237 -5.99 -21.20 -5.00
CA ASP A 237 -6.95 -22.25 -4.68
C ASP A 237 -7.93 -21.78 -3.58
N PRO A 238 -9.19 -21.46 -3.91
CA PRO A 238 -9.76 -21.33 -5.26
C PRO A 238 -9.07 -20.29 -6.15
N VAL A 239 -9.26 -20.38 -7.48
CA VAL A 239 -8.51 -19.58 -8.48
C VAL A 239 -8.56 -18.06 -8.25
N PHE A 240 -9.71 -17.51 -7.87
CA PHE A 240 -9.89 -16.07 -7.60
C PHE A 240 -9.84 -15.70 -6.11
N TYR A 241 -9.37 -16.61 -5.24
CA TYR A 241 -9.29 -16.37 -3.80
C TYR A 241 -8.48 -15.10 -3.46
N ALA A 242 -7.21 -15.09 -3.86
CA ALA A 242 -6.29 -14.00 -3.55
C ALA A 242 -6.57 -12.74 -4.38
N THR A 243 -6.96 -12.87 -5.64
CA THR A 243 -7.12 -11.73 -6.56
C THR A 243 -8.50 -11.08 -6.56
N GLY A 244 -9.55 -11.83 -6.22
CA GLY A 244 -10.90 -11.48 -6.66
C GLY A 244 -11.04 -11.60 -8.19
N LEU A 245 -12.17 -11.14 -8.70
CA LEU A 245 -12.50 -11.16 -10.14
C LEU A 245 -11.80 -10.00 -10.88
N PRO A 246 -11.55 -10.11 -12.21
CA PRO A 246 -11.08 -8.98 -13.01
C PRO A 246 -12.12 -7.83 -13.01
N ILE A 247 -11.63 -6.59 -12.99
CA ILE A 247 -12.47 -5.36 -13.02
C ILE A 247 -12.01 -4.34 -14.07
N THR A 248 -11.00 -4.69 -14.86
CA THR A 248 -10.58 -3.96 -16.07
C THR A 248 -10.13 -4.98 -17.10
N GLU A 249 -10.07 -4.58 -18.37
CA GLU A 249 -9.21 -5.26 -19.33
C GLU A 249 -7.73 -5.09 -18.95
N ALA A 250 -6.84 -5.81 -19.63
CA ALA A 250 -5.40 -5.62 -19.50
C ALA A 250 -4.91 -4.52 -20.44
N TYR A 251 -4.07 -3.61 -19.94
CA TYR A 251 -3.51 -2.49 -20.71
C TYR A 251 -2.00 -2.41 -20.56
N TRP A 252 -1.30 -2.10 -21.66
CA TRP A 252 0.12 -1.77 -21.62
C TRP A 252 0.34 -0.37 -21.04
N ALA A 253 1.32 -0.24 -20.15
CA ALA A 253 1.72 1.03 -19.56
C ALA A 253 3.24 1.15 -19.58
N ARG A 254 3.73 2.39 -19.64
CA ARG A 254 5.14 2.68 -19.36
C ARG A 254 5.28 2.94 -17.87
N VAL A 255 6.06 2.11 -17.18
CA VAL A 255 6.21 2.13 -15.72
C VAL A 255 7.68 2.17 -15.37
N LYS A 256 8.09 3.07 -14.48
CA LYS A 256 9.45 3.13 -13.95
C LYS A 256 9.64 2.03 -12.89
N VAL A 257 10.61 1.13 -13.08
CA VAL A 257 10.93 0.02 -12.17
C VAL A 257 12.43 -0.05 -11.96
N GLY A 258 12.89 0.20 -10.73
CA GLY A 258 14.32 0.20 -10.39
C GLY A 258 15.10 1.28 -11.12
N GLY A 259 14.52 2.48 -11.25
CA GLY A 259 15.11 3.61 -11.98
C GLY A 259 14.83 3.63 -13.49
N VAL A 260 14.36 2.53 -14.08
CA VAL A 260 14.26 2.36 -15.54
C VAL A 260 12.81 2.24 -15.98
N VAL A 261 12.39 3.05 -16.96
CA VAL A 261 11.06 2.93 -17.58
C VAL A 261 11.01 1.67 -18.45
N LYS A 262 10.02 0.81 -18.22
CA LYS A 262 9.74 -0.43 -18.94
C LYS A 262 8.31 -0.45 -19.47
N ASP A 263 8.09 -1.21 -20.52
CA ASP A 263 6.75 -1.61 -20.96
C ASP A 263 6.24 -2.72 -20.01
N VAL A 264 5.12 -2.46 -19.35
CA VAL A 264 4.48 -3.35 -18.37
C VAL A 264 3.01 -3.48 -18.72
N LEU A 265 2.55 -4.70 -18.95
CA LEU A 265 1.12 -4.97 -19.03
C LEU A 265 0.53 -4.96 -17.62
N VAL A 266 -0.59 -4.28 -17.42
CA VAL A 266 -1.25 -4.13 -16.12
C VAL A 266 -2.71 -4.55 -16.23
N GLN A 267 -3.23 -5.28 -15.24
CA GLN A 267 -4.66 -5.56 -15.10
C GLN A 267 -5.10 -5.47 -13.64
N ALA A 268 -6.27 -4.86 -13.41
CA ALA A 268 -6.88 -4.81 -12.09
C ALA A 268 -7.89 -5.94 -11.87
N PHE A 269 -7.77 -6.54 -10.69
CA PHE A 269 -8.72 -7.45 -10.09
C PHE A 269 -9.19 -6.80 -8.78
N GLU A 270 -10.33 -7.24 -8.22
CA GLU A 270 -10.92 -6.57 -7.05
C GLU A 270 -9.95 -6.41 -5.87
N ARG A 271 -9.01 -7.34 -5.69
CA ARG A 271 -8.10 -7.45 -4.55
C ARG A 271 -6.61 -7.33 -4.92
N ARG A 272 -6.26 -7.29 -6.21
CA ARG A 272 -4.87 -7.27 -6.71
C ARG A 272 -4.73 -6.49 -8.02
N ILE A 273 -3.59 -5.82 -8.17
CA ILE A 273 -3.05 -5.44 -9.48
C ILE A 273 -2.09 -6.55 -9.89
N MET A 274 -2.24 -7.10 -11.09
CA MET A 274 -1.23 -7.96 -11.71
C MET A 274 -0.48 -7.20 -12.79
N THR A 275 0.83 -7.43 -12.85
CA THR A 275 1.77 -6.79 -13.78
C THR A 275 2.55 -7.86 -14.54
N PHE A 276 2.71 -7.69 -15.84
CA PHE A 276 3.55 -8.56 -16.68
C PHE A 276 4.62 -7.73 -17.39
N THR A 277 5.89 -8.05 -17.11
CA THR A 277 7.07 -7.37 -17.65
C THR A 277 7.89 -8.36 -18.48
N PRO A 278 7.77 -8.36 -19.83
CA PRO A 278 8.43 -9.36 -20.69
C PRO A 278 9.95 -9.45 -20.54
N SER A 279 10.60 -8.33 -20.17
CA SER A 279 12.05 -8.23 -20.00
C SER A 279 12.59 -8.72 -18.64
N ASN A 280 11.71 -9.08 -17.69
CA ASN A 280 12.12 -9.75 -16.46
C ASN A 280 12.47 -11.24 -16.75
N SER A 281 13.20 -11.87 -15.84
CA SER A 281 13.47 -13.31 -15.92
C SER A 281 12.17 -14.13 -15.72
N PRO A 282 12.01 -15.34 -16.32
CA PRO A 282 10.72 -16.02 -16.43
C PRO A 282 9.93 -16.19 -15.12
N ALA A 283 10.60 -16.47 -14.00
CA ALA A 283 9.96 -16.65 -12.69
C ALA A 283 9.42 -15.35 -12.05
N TYR A 284 9.72 -14.19 -12.65
CA TYR A 284 9.37 -12.84 -12.22
C TYR A 284 8.80 -12.00 -13.37
N GLN A 285 8.37 -12.65 -14.46
CA GLN A 285 7.68 -11.96 -15.56
C GLN A 285 6.28 -11.51 -15.14
N VAL A 286 5.55 -12.32 -14.38
CA VAL A 286 4.26 -11.94 -13.77
C VAL A 286 4.46 -11.72 -12.28
N GLU A 287 4.01 -10.56 -11.80
CA GLU A 287 4.05 -10.19 -10.39
C GLU A 287 2.77 -9.48 -9.96
N MET A 288 2.48 -9.48 -8.66
CA MET A 288 1.46 -8.59 -8.07
C MET A 288 2.09 -7.28 -7.62
N GLY A 289 1.37 -6.16 -7.79
CA GLY A 289 1.75 -4.87 -7.21
C GLY A 289 1.73 -4.89 -5.68
N ASN A 290 2.41 -3.93 -5.04
CA ASN A 290 2.47 -3.76 -3.58
C ASN A 290 1.18 -3.13 -3.01
N VAL A 291 0.03 -3.66 -3.44
CA VAL A 291 -1.29 -3.07 -3.23
C VAL A 291 -1.71 -3.00 -1.76
N GLY A 292 -1.12 -3.83 -0.88
CA GLY A 292 -1.36 -3.77 0.55
C GLY A 292 -0.70 -2.56 1.21
N ARG A 293 0.54 -2.24 0.80
CA ARG A 293 1.21 -0.98 1.18
C ARG A 293 0.48 0.23 0.60
N HIS A 294 0.12 0.18 -0.68
CA HIS A 294 -0.57 1.29 -1.35
C HIS A 294 -1.91 1.58 -0.65
N TYR A 295 -2.66 0.53 -0.30
CA TYR A 295 -3.92 0.67 0.41
C TYR A 295 -3.74 1.19 1.83
N TYR A 296 -2.76 0.68 2.59
CA TYR A 296 -2.50 1.16 3.96
C TYR A 296 -2.15 2.67 3.93
N ALA A 297 -1.23 3.07 3.05
CA ALA A 297 -0.86 4.48 2.87
C ALA A 297 -2.05 5.34 2.41
N TRP A 298 -2.89 4.82 1.51
CA TRP A 298 -4.12 5.51 1.09
C TRP A 298 -5.11 5.67 2.25
N ARG A 299 -5.35 4.62 3.04
CA ARG A 299 -6.38 4.55 4.09
C ARG A 299 -5.98 5.20 5.42
N TYR A 300 -4.70 5.22 5.77
CA TYR A 300 -4.24 5.70 7.08
C TYR A 300 -3.32 6.91 6.98
N GLU A 301 -2.42 6.95 6.00
CA GLU A 301 -1.34 7.95 5.89
C GLU A 301 -1.67 9.10 4.90
N GLY A 302 -2.94 9.21 4.49
CA GLY A 302 -3.41 10.32 3.63
C GLY A 302 -3.11 10.21 2.13
N GLY A 303 -2.54 9.09 1.66
CA GLY A 303 -2.35 8.79 0.24
C GLY A 303 -1.30 9.66 -0.47
N SER A 304 -0.10 9.10 -0.65
CA SER A 304 1.05 9.79 -1.21
C SER A 304 0.81 10.49 -2.56
N ASN A 305 1.51 11.62 -2.72
CA ASN A 305 1.68 12.42 -3.95
C ASN A 305 0.49 13.31 -4.37
N ASN A 306 0.08 14.20 -3.45
CA ASN A 306 -0.07 15.66 -3.71
C ASN A 306 -0.42 16.47 -2.43
N ASN A 307 -0.71 15.80 -1.31
CA ASN A 307 -1.05 16.46 -0.05
C ASN A 307 0.09 16.57 0.98
N GLN A 308 1.27 15.96 0.81
CA GLN A 308 2.39 16.24 1.74
C GLN A 308 2.99 17.66 1.55
N GLN A 309 2.77 18.33 0.41
CA GLN A 309 3.09 19.77 0.25
C GLN A 309 1.94 20.70 0.69
N ASN A 310 0.70 20.22 0.75
CA ASN A 310 -0.47 21.05 1.07
C ASN A 310 -1.08 20.81 2.47
N GLY A 311 -0.79 19.67 3.11
CA GLY A 311 -1.33 19.30 4.42
C GLY A 311 -0.87 20.28 5.50
N CYS A 312 0.44 20.53 5.58
CA CYS A 312 1.02 21.54 6.47
C CYS A 312 0.65 22.98 6.11
N ALA A 313 0.37 23.28 4.83
CA ALA A 313 0.00 24.64 4.39
C ALA A 313 -1.44 25.01 4.75
N ASN A 314 -2.33 24.01 4.90
CA ASN A 314 -3.75 24.21 5.18
C ASN A 314 -4.12 24.04 6.67
N VAL A 315 -3.16 23.85 7.57
CA VAL A 315 -3.42 23.72 9.01
C VAL A 315 -3.94 25.07 9.55
N PRO A 316 -5.15 25.11 10.16
CA PRO A 316 -5.70 26.35 10.71
C PRO A 316 -4.79 27.01 11.75
N ASP A 317 -4.98 28.30 12.01
CA ASP A 317 -4.33 28.96 13.14
C ASP A 317 -4.91 28.42 14.47
N PRO A 318 -4.08 28.26 15.51
CA PRO A 318 -4.59 27.88 16.83
C PRO A 318 -5.54 28.96 17.37
N ILE A 319 -6.57 28.53 18.08
CA ILE A 319 -7.57 29.41 18.68
C ILE A 319 -7.22 29.54 20.16
N ASN A 320 -6.98 30.76 20.67
CA ASN A 320 -6.59 31.02 22.06
C ASN A 320 -5.40 30.15 22.55
N ALA A 321 -4.45 29.86 21.67
CA ALA A 321 -3.35 28.94 21.92
C ALA A 321 -2.13 29.29 21.07
N ASN A 322 -0.97 28.74 21.43
CA ASN A 322 0.25 28.74 20.61
C ASN A 322 0.83 27.32 20.56
N LEU A 323 1.61 27.04 19.50
CA LEU A 323 2.23 25.75 19.27
C LEU A 323 3.70 25.91 18.86
N ARG A 324 4.59 25.13 19.47
CA ARG A 324 6.02 25.05 19.18
C ARG A 324 6.42 23.60 18.85
N PRO A 325 7.43 23.39 17.96
CA PRO A 325 8.18 24.41 17.23
C PRO A 325 7.47 24.94 15.97
N ALA A 326 6.52 24.18 15.41
CA ALA A 326 5.74 24.56 14.24
C ALA A 326 4.43 23.74 14.16
N LYS A 327 3.49 24.18 13.31
CA LYS A 327 2.28 23.39 12.98
C LYS A 327 2.57 22.13 12.16
N CYS A 328 3.70 22.10 11.45
CA CYS A 328 4.13 20.97 10.62
C CYS A 328 5.23 20.25 11.37
N ILE A 329 5.02 18.97 11.69
CA ILE A 329 5.94 18.17 12.52
C ILE A 329 6.12 16.78 11.92
N ASN A 330 7.27 16.17 12.16
CA ASN A 330 7.48 14.75 11.86
C ASN A 330 6.83 13.89 12.96
N ALA A 331 6.40 12.68 12.64
CA ALA A 331 5.96 11.72 13.65
C ALA A 331 7.07 11.43 14.67
N GLY A 332 6.73 11.37 15.96
CA GLY A 332 7.69 11.20 17.05
C GLY A 332 8.43 12.48 17.47
N GLN A 333 8.03 13.64 16.95
CA GLN A 333 8.54 14.94 17.41
C GLN A 333 7.72 15.43 18.61
N VAL A 334 8.37 15.82 19.69
CA VAL A 334 7.68 16.46 20.83
C VAL A 334 7.21 17.86 20.42
N ILE A 335 5.96 18.18 20.75
CA ILE A 335 5.39 19.52 20.63
C ILE A 335 5.18 20.15 22.01
N SER A 336 5.23 21.47 22.07
CA SER A 336 4.92 22.28 23.26
C SER A 336 3.77 23.23 22.94
N MET A 337 2.75 23.25 23.80
CA MET A 337 1.51 24.01 23.60
C MET A 337 1.31 25.02 24.74
N ASP A 338 0.93 26.24 24.37
CA ASP A 338 0.33 27.20 25.30
C ASP A 338 -1.16 27.29 25.02
N ILE A 339 -1.99 27.39 26.05
CA ILE A 339 -3.45 27.52 25.95
C ILE A 339 -3.93 28.59 26.91
N GLY A 340 -4.99 29.30 26.56
CA GLY A 340 -5.43 30.42 27.37
C GLY A 340 -6.83 30.95 27.09
N ASN A 341 -7.08 32.16 27.58
CA ASN A 341 -8.38 32.84 27.50
C ASN A 341 -9.50 32.14 28.30
N PHE A 342 -9.18 31.33 29.30
CA PHE A 342 -10.17 30.80 30.26
C PHE A 342 -10.36 31.77 31.43
N PHE A 343 -11.36 31.55 32.29
CA PHE A 343 -11.41 32.31 33.55
C PHE A 343 -10.38 31.79 34.57
N PRO A 344 -9.85 32.65 35.46
CA PRO A 344 -9.08 32.26 36.64
C PRO A 344 -9.71 31.07 37.38
N ASN A 345 -8.91 30.02 37.57
CA ASN A 345 -9.25 28.75 38.22
C ASN A 345 -10.38 27.93 37.56
N GLU A 346 -10.83 28.28 36.35
CA GLU A 346 -11.86 27.56 35.60
C GLU A 346 -11.51 26.06 35.43
N GLN A 347 -12.52 25.20 35.52
CA GLN A 347 -12.40 23.79 35.18
C GLN A 347 -12.47 23.62 33.65
N ILE A 348 -11.51 22.89 33.09
CA ILE A 348 -11.43 22.57 31.66
C ILE A 348 -11.47 21.06 31.44
N GLY A 349 -12.12 20.62 30.38
CA GLY A 349 -11.92 19.29 29.80
C GLY A 349 -11.13 19.41 28.50
N PHE A 350 -10.39 18.37 28.13
CA PHE A 350 -9.64 18.37 26.86
C PHE A 350 -9.63 17.02 26.15
N TRP A 351 -9.44 17.05 24.84
CA TRP A 351 -9.37 15.85 23.99
C TRP A 351 -8.56 16.07 22.71
N LEU A 352 -7.94 15.00 22.22
CA LEU A 352 -7.23 14.92 20.95
C LEU A 352 -8.12 14.28 19.91
N THR A 353 -8.32 14.98 18.80
CA THR A 353 -9.04 14.49 17.63
C THR A 353 -8.06 14.08 16.53
N ASP A 354 -8.33 12.94 15.90
CA ASP A 354 -7.54 12.37 14.80
C ASP A 354 -7.94 12.93 13.41
N PRO A 355 -7.14 12.68 12.35
CA PRO A 355 -7.43 13.12 10.98
C PRO A 355 -8.73 12.59 10.36
N TYR A 356 -9.50 11.76 11.07
CA TYR A 356 -10.80 11.24 10.68
C TYR A 356 -11.92 11.71 11.61
N GLU A 357 -11.68 12.78 12.37
CA GLU A 357 -12.61 13.43 13.32
C GLU A 357 -13.01 12.55 14.52
N ASN A 358 -12.22 11.54 14.87
CA ASN A 358 -12.45 10.71 16.06
C ASN A 358 -11.67 11.25 17.27
N VAL A 359 -12.32 11.29 18.43
CA VAL A 359 -11.64 11.53 19.70
C VAL A 359 -10.89 10.27 20.12
N VAL A 360 -9.54 10.35 20.21
CA VAL A 360 -8.69 9.20 20.53
C VAL A 360 -8.06 9.25 21.93
N ALA A 361 -7.94 10.44 22.51
CA ALA A 361 -7.44 10.66 23.87
C ALA A 361 -8.12 11.88 24.50
N GLY A 362 -8.13 11.96 25.84
CA GLY A 362 -8.71 13.09 26.54
C GLY A 362 -8.93 12.87 28.03
N THR A 363 -9.55 13.85 28.69
CA THR A 363 -9.82 13.86 30.13
C THR A 363 -11.09 13.11 30.51
N ASN A 364 -10.98 12.13 31.42
CA ASN A 364 -12.14 11.52 32.10
C ASN A 364 -12.71 12.39 33.24
N ARG A 365 -11.98 13.42 33.67
CA ARG A 365 -12.38 14.41 34.69
C ARG A 365 -11.72 15.74 34.33
N THR A 366 -12.43 16.83 34.55
CA THR A 366 -11.90 18.19 34.31
C THR A 366 -10.77 18.52 35.28
N LEU A 367 -9.88 19.41 34.85
CA LEU A 367 -8.77 19.95 35.62
C LEU A 367 -8.92 21.47 35.73
N SER A 368 -8.34 22.11 36.75
CA SER A 368 -8.29 23.58 36.77
C SER A 368 -7.22 24.08 35.80
N ILE A 369 -7.53 25.14 35.05
CA ILE A 369 -6.53 25.90 34.26
C ILE A 369 -5.56 26.70 35.15
N GLY A 370 -5.86 26.86 36.45
CA GLY A 370 -5.05 27.62 37.40
C GLY A 370 -5.39 29.11 37.45
N GLU A 371 -4.71 29.85 38.34
CA GLU A 371 -5.10 31.19 38.78
C GLU A 371 -5.12 32.27 37.69
N THR A 372 -4.38 32.06 36.59
CA THR A 372 -4.25 33.02 35.49
C THR A 372 -5.35 32.90 34.42
N GLY A 373 -5.90 31.69 34.22
CA GLY A 373 -6.71 31.38 33.04
C GLY A 373 -5.90 30.88 31.83
N ASP A 374 -4.58 30.73 31.97
CA ASP A 374 -3.64 30.32 30.92
C ASP A 374 -2.66 29.24 31.43
N GLN A 375 -2.22 28.35 30.54
CA GLN A 375 -1.17 27.34 30.78
C GLN A 375 -0.14 27.35 29.64
N TYR A 376 1.12 27.10 29.98
CA TYR A 376 2.27 27.21 29.09
C TYR A 376 3.10 25.92 29.10
N ASP A 377 3.81 25.68 28.01
CA ASP A 377 4.74 24.55 27.85
C ASP A 377 4.12 23.17 28.17
N LEU A 378 2.87 22.96 27.75
CA LEU A 378 2.23 21.64 27.78
C LEU A 378 2.87 20.75 26.71
N GLU A 379 3.84 19.94 27.11
CA GLU A 379 4.54 19.00 26.22
C GLU A 379 3.67 17.79 25.86
N PHE A 380 3.77 17.37 24.60
CA PHE A 380 3.14 16.16 24.09
C PHE A 380 4.05 15.45 23.08
N ASP A 381 4.35 14.18 23.34
CA ASP A 381 5.07 13.30 22.43
C ASP A 381 4.11 12.78 21.35
N THR A 382 4.46 13.00 20.07
CA THR A 382 3.65 12.56 18.93
C THR A 382 4.04 11.18 18.39
N SER A 383 4.86 10.44 19.14
CA SER A 383 5.18 9.04 18.88
C SER A 383 3.90 8.18 18.81
N GLY A 384 3.69 7.50 17.69
CA GLY A 384 2.49 6.69 17.44
C GLY A 384 1.33 7.44 16.77
N LEU A 385 1.45 8.76 16.52
CA LEU A 385 0.54 9.45 15.61
C LEU A 385 0.88 9.13 14.15
N TYR A 386 -0.15 9.05 13.31
CA TYR A 386 -0.04 8.81 11.86
C TYR A 386 -0.24 10.11 11.06
N THR A 387 0.23 10.13 9.80
CA THR A 387 0.20 11.29 8.91
C THR A 387 -1.22 11.87 8.74
N GLY A 388 -1.36 13.19 8.92
CA GLY A 388 -2.63 13.92 8.80
C GLY A 388 -2.74 15.12 9.73
N GLN A 389 -3.86 15.83 9.66
CA GLN A 389 -4.16 16.94 10.55
C GLN A 389 -4.77 16.43 11.86
N TRP A 390 -4.11 16.73 12.97
CA TRP A 390 -4.55 16.46 14.33
C TRP A 390 -4.95 17.76 15.01
N TYR A 391 -5.82 17.69 16.02
CA TYR A 391 -6.04 18.84 16.88
C TYR A 391 -6.42 18.50 18.32
N TRP A 392 -5.87 19.25 19.27
CA TRP A 392 -6.36 19.28 20.64
C TRP A 392 -7.46 20.32 20.78
N VAL A 393 -8.53 20.00 21.51
CA VAL A 393 -9.50 20.97 22.01
C VAL A 393 -9.45 20.98 23.53
N PHE A 394 -9.39 22.17 24.11
CA PHE A 394 -9.56 22.44 25.53
C PHE A 394 -10.81 23.30 25.69
N GLN A 395 -11.75 22.91 26.55
CA GLN A 395 -13.02 23.62 26.74
C GLN A 395 -13.30 23.88 28.22
N GLY A 396 -13.58 25.14 28.54
CA GLY A 396 -13.98 25.58 29.87
C GLY A 396 -15.43 25.21 30.18
N THR A 397 -15.67 24.67 31.38
CA THR A 397 -16.99 24.16 31.77
C THR A 397 -17.98 25.25 32.16
N SER A 398 -17.51 26.43 32.59
CA SER A 398 -18.38 27.52 33.06
C SER A 398 -18.48 28.65 32.04
N SER A 399 -17.40 28.96 31.33
CA SER A 399 -17.36 29.97 30.27
C SER A 399 -17.78 29.43 28.90
N GLY A 400 -17.67 28.12 28.68
CA GLY A 400 -17.84 27.50 27.36
C GLY A 400 -16.75 27.87 26.34
N ARG A 401 -15.74 28.65 26.73
CA ARG A 401 -14.64 29.07 25.86
C ARG A 401 -13.78 27.88 25.46
N LYS A 402 -13.11 28.02 24.33
CA LYS A 402 -12.24 26.97 23.77
C LYS A 402 -10.86 27.52 23.45
N ALA A 403 -9.84 26.74 23.77
CA ALA A 403 -8.55 26.80 23.12
C ALA A 403 -8.41 25.59 22.20
N VAL A 404 -7.87 25.78 21.00
CA VAL A 404 -7.74 24.71 19.98
C VAL A 404 -6.36 24.78 19.35
N VAL A 405 -5.64 23.65 19.36
CA VAL A 405 -4.28 23.55 18.80
C VAL A 405 -4.33 22.61 17.60
N TYR A 406 -4.16 23.17 16.40
CA TYR A 406 -4.09 22.40 15.15
C TYR A 406 -2.64 22.12 14.75
N PHE A 407 -2.35 20.89 14.36
CA PHE A 407 -1.03 20.49 13.84
C PHE A 407 -1.16 19.39 12.76
N TYR A 408 -0.12 19.21 11.96
CA TYR A 408 -0.05 18.18 10.92
C TYR A 408 1.19 17.34 11.14
N VAL A 409 0.97 16.03 11.28
CA VAL A 409 2.04 15.02 11.29
C VAL A 409 2.31 14.66 9.83
N SER A 410 3.55 14.81 9.38
CA SER A 410 3.99 14.55 7.99
C SER A 410 4.41 13.10 7.76
#